data_AF-A0A8J8GVY0-F1
#
_entry.id   AF-A0A8J8GVY0-F1
#
_cell.length_a   1.000
_cell.length_b   1.000
_cell.length_c   1.000
_cell.angle_alpha   90.00
_cell.angle_beta   90.00
_cell.angle_gamma   90.00
#
_symmetry.space_group_name_H-M   'P 1'
#
loop_
_entity.id
_entity.type
_entity.pdbx_description
1 polymer ?
#
loop_
_entity_poly.entity_id
_entity_poly.type
_entity_poly.pdbx_seq_one_letter_code
_entity_poly.pdbx_strand_id
1 'polypeptide(L)' 'MTGRAVVEVVRQNGVQDERELQRALDEAAACGGGRVVVGPGEWQLREAPLRVHAGTR' A
#
# COMPACT_ATOMS: atom_id res chain seq x y z
N MET A 1 10.47 -19.04 9.67
CA MET A 1 10.80 -18.43 8.37
C MET A 1 9.96 -17.14 8.24
N THR A 2 10.34 -16.06 8.92
CA THR A 2 9.56 -14.80 8.92
C THR A 2 10.12 -13.85 7.88
N GLY A 3 9.90 -14.18 6.60
CA GLY A 3 10.10 -13.23 5.51
C GLY A 3 9.00 -12.18 5.60
N ARG A 4 9.33 -10.96 6.00
CA ARG A 4 8.38 -9.84 5.96
C ARG A 4 8.01 -9.56 4.50
N ALA A 5 6.72 -9.44 4.20
CA ALA A 5 6.25 -9.12 2.86
C ALA A 5 6.71 -7.71 2.45
N VAL A 6 7.16 -7.57 1.20
CA VAL A 6 7.43 -6.27 0.57
C VAL A 6 6.49 -6.16 -0.63
N VAL A 7 5.65 -5.13 -0.63
CA VAL A 7 4.71 -4.84 -1.72
C VAL A 7 5.14 -3.54 -2.37
N GLU A 8 5.42 -3.57 -3.67
CA GLU A 8 5.79 -2.39 -4.44
C GLU A 8 4.59 -1.90 -5.25
N VAL A 9 4.28 -0.61 -5.13
CA VAL A 9 3.17 0.01 -5.86
C VAL A 9 3.74 0.99 -6.87
N VAL A 10 3.48 0.70 -8.14
CA VAL A 10 3.82 1.57 -9.27
C VAL A 10 2.52 2.20 -9.77
N ARG A 11 2.50 3.54 -9.78
CA ARG A 11 1.36 4.34 -10.22
C ARG A 11 0.89 3.91 -11.60
N GLN A 12 -0.38 3.51 -11.73
CA GLN A 12 -0.96 3.21 -13.04
C GLN A 12 -1.78 4.39 -13.60
N ASN A 13 -2.55 5.09 -12.76
CA ASN A 13 -3.34 6.25 -13.19
C ASN A 13 -3.85 7.06 -11.98
N GLY A 14 -3.70 8.39 -12.00
CA GLY A 14 -3.94 9.28 -10.84
C GLY A 14 -5.38 9.35 -10.29
N VAL A 15 -6.31 8.59 -10.87
CA VAL A 15 -7.73 8.50 -10.45
C VAL A 15 -7.95 7.31 -9.49
N GLN A 16 -7.00 6.39 -9.36
CA GLN A 16 -7.16 5.18 -8.53
C GLN A 16 -6.03 4.94 -7.51
N ASP A 17 -5.17 5.94 -7.31
CA ASP A 17 -4.02 5.89 -6.39
C ASP A 17 -4.40 5.39 -4.98
N GLU A 18 -5.52 5.85 -4.42
CA GLU A 18 -5.99 5.41 -3.10
C GLU A 18 -6.35 3.92 -3.04
N ARG A 19 -7.00 3.39 -4.08
CA ARG A 19 -7.40 1.98 -4.12
C ARG A 19 -6.18 1.09 -4.30
N GLU A 20 -5.22 1.51 -5.10
CA GLU A 20 -3.96 0.79 -5.28
C GLU A 20 -3.16 0.76 -3.97
N LEU A 21 -3.03 1.90 -3.28
CA LEU A 21 -2.33 1.98 -2.00
C LEU A 21 -3.04 1.19 -0.89
N GLN A 22 -4.37 1.30 -0.79
CA GLN A 22 -5.14 0.54 0.20
C GLN A 22 -5.01 -0.97 -0.05
N ARG A 23 -5.09 -1.40 -1.31
CA ARG A 23 -4.91 -2.81 -1.68
C ARG A 23 -3.53 -3.32 -1.27
N ALA A 24 -2.47 -2.55 -1.49
CA ALA A 24 -1.12 -2.95 -1.10
C ALA A 24 -0.97 -3.08 0.43
N LEU A 25 -1.61 -2.20 1.19
CA LEU A 25 -1.65 -2.27 2.65
C LEU A 25 -2.43 -3.51 3.13
N ASP A 26 -3.54 -3.83 2.48
CA ASP A 26 -4.36 -5.01 2.79
C ASP A 26 -3.61 -6.31 2.46
N GLU A 27 -2.90 -6.37 1.33
CA GLU A 27 -2.04 -7.50 0.96
C GLU A 27 -0.90 -7.70 1.97
N ALA A 28 -0.22 -6.62 2.37
CA ALA A 28 0.81 -6.69 3.41
C ALA A 28 0.24 -7.17 4.75
N ALA A 29 -0.97 -6.74 5.12
CA ALA A 29 -1.64 -7.18 6.34
C ALA A 29 -2.03 -8.66 6.28
N ALA A 30 -2.52 -9.16 5.13
CA ALA A 30 -2.84 -10.56 4.92
C ALA A 30 -1.63 -11.48 5.08
N CYS A 31 -0.42 -10.96 4.86
CA CYS A 31 0.84 -11.67 5.11
C CYS A 31 1.35 -11.56 6.57
N GLY A 32 0.56 -11.01 7.50
CA GLY A 32 0.95 -10.80 8.90
C GLY A 32 1.78 -9.53 9.13
N GLY A 33 1.69 -8.57 8.20
CA GLY A 33 2.46 -7.33 8.21
C GLY A 33 3.54 -7.29 7.13
N GLY A 34 4.10 -6.10 6.90
CA GLY A 34 5.04 -5.91 5.81
C GLY A 34 5.44 -4.46 5.57
N ARG A 35 6.17 -4.24 4.49
CA ARG A 35 6.53 -2.91 4.00
C ARG A 35 5.84 -2.66 2.67
N VAL A 36 5.16 -1.54 2.53
CA VAL A 36 4.64 -1.04 1.26
C VAL A 36 5.60 0.04 0.74
N VAL A 37 6.15 -0.16 -0.44
CA VAL A 37 7.03 0.80 -1.11
C VAL A 37 6.23 1.51 -2.19
N VAL A 38 6.05 2.80 -2.00
CA VAL A 38 5.36 3.67 -2.96
C VAL A 38 6.40 4.24 -3.91
N GLY A 39 6.21 4.00 -5.21
CA GLY A 39 7.08 4.54 -6.26
C GLY A 39 7.09 6.07 -6.32
N PRO A 40 8.13 6.67 -6.92
CA PRO A 40 8.23 8.12 -7.03
C PRO A 40 7.08 8.71 -7.86
N GLY A 41 6.64 9.92 -7.51
CA GLY A 41 5.60 10.66 -8.22
C GLY A 41 4.62 11.36 -7.29
N GLU A 42 3.66 12.09 -7.87
CA GLU A 42 2.53 12.64 -7.13
C GLU A 42 1.41 11.60 -7.04
N TRP A 43 0.98 11.35 -5.81
CA TRP A 43 -0.11 10.44 -5.47
C TRP A 43 -1.28 11.24 -4.92
N GLN A 44 -2.46 11.06 -5.49
CA GLN A 44 -3.64 11.82 -5.08
C GLN A 44 -4.50 10.99 -4.13
N LEU A 45 -4.62 11.47 -2.89
CA LEU A 45 -5.57 10.96 -1.90
C LEU A 45 -6.71 11.98 -1.77
N ARG A 46 -7.90 11.65 -2.25
CA ARG A 46 -9.06 12.55 -2.33
C ARG A 46 -10.35 11.96 -1.76
N GLU A 47 -10.58 10.66 -1.92
CA GLU A 47 -11.86 10.01 -1.61
C GLU A 47 -11.92 9.52 -0.16
N ALA A 48 -10.84 8.93 0.38
CA ALA A 48 -10.88 8.31 1.70
C ALA A 48 -9.50 8.18 2.37
N PRO A 49 -9.43 8.28 3.71
CA PRO A 49 -8.19 8.02 4.43
C PRO A 49 -7.73 6.57 4.26
N LEU A 50 -6.42 6.38 4.06
CA LEU A 50 -5.80 5.06 4.02
C LEU A 50 -5.78 4.42 5.41
N ARG A 51 -6.08 3.12 5.47
CA ARG A 51 -6.03 2.31 6.69
C ARG A 51 -4.73 1.53 6.71
N VAL A 52 -3.84 1.91 7.63
CA VAL A 52 -2.60 1.19 7.91
C VAL A 52 -2.88 0.17 9.01
N HIS A 53 -2.59 -1.10 8.73
CA HIS A 53 -2.84 -2.22 9.63
C HIS A 53 -1.66 -2.45 10.58
N ALA A 54 -1.91 -3.18 11.68
CA ALA A 54 -0.84 -3.53 12.60
C ALA A 54 0.27 -4.32 11.88
N GLY A 55 1.52 -3.87 12.04
CA GLY A 55 2.67 -4.51 11.42
C GLY A 55 2.90 -4.14 9.95
N THR A 56 2.09 -3.26 9.35
CA THR A 56 2.36 -2.67 8.03
C THR A 56 2.95 -1.27 8.15
N ARG A 57 3.82 -0.88 7.20
CA ARG A 57 4.46 0.45 7.14
C ARG A 57 4.91 0.82 5.74
#